data_AF-A0A537FN89-F1
#
_entry.id   AF-A0A537FN89-F1
#
_cell.length_a   1.000
_cell.length_b   1.000
_cell.length_c   1.000
_cell.angle_alpha   90.00
_cell.angle_beta   90.00
_cell.angle_gamma   90.00
#
_symmetry.space_group_name_H-M   'P 1'
#
loop_
_entity.id
_entity.type
_entity.pdbx_description
1 polymer ?
#
loop_
_entity_poly.entity_id
_entity_poly.type
_entity_poly.pdbx_seq_one_letter_code
_entity_poly.pdbx_strand_id
1 'polypeptide(L)' 'MPIQLTPTKIKGSKYLLIPKDLAQLLEIDDESILNLTIEDTDKGQRLVYSIREKSNKSAEN' A
#
# COMPACT_ATOMS: atom_id res chain seq x y z
N MET A 1 -8.47 -3.65 -14.54
CA MET A 1 -7.15 -3.91 -15.16
C MET A 1 -6.10 -3.83 -14.05
N PRO A 2 -5.15 -4.77 -13.96
CA PRO A 2 -4.05 -4.66 -13.00
C PRO A 2 -3.10 -3.53 -13.42
N ILE A 3 -2.73 -2.66 -12.49
CA ILE A 3 -1.64 -1.69 -12.69
C ILE A 3 -0.33 -2.41 -12.45
N GLN A 4 0.55 -2.45 -13.46
CA GLN A 4 1.89 -3.00 -13.29
C GLN A 4 2.79 -1.98 -12.62
N LEU A 5 3.31 -2.33 -11.44
CA LEU A 5 4.31 -1.54 -10.72
C LEU A 5 5.66 -2.24 -10.83
N THR A 6 6.70 -1.46 -11.14
CA THR A 6 8.08 -1.96 -11.14
C THR A 6 8.81 -1.48 -9.87
N PRO A 7 9.52 -2.38 -9.16
CA PRO A 7 10.28 -1.96 -7.99
C PRO A 7 11.40 -1.00 -8.36
N THR A 8 11.55 0.06 -7.58
CA THR A 8 12.66 1.02 -7.69
C THR A 8 13.75 0.70 -6.67
N LYS A 9 15.02 0.78 -7.06
CA LYS A 9 16.16 0.55 -6.15
C LYS A 9 16.58 1.86 -5.51
N ILE A 10 16.56 1.93 -4.17
CA ILE A 10 17.02 3.09 -3.39
C ILE A 10 17.98 2.59 -2.32
N LYS A 11 19.23 3.08 -2.33
CA LYS A 11 20.28 2.75 -1.34
C LYS A 11 20.48 1.23 -1.08
N GLY A 12 20.22 0.39 -2.08
CA GLY A 12 20.37 -1.07 -1.98
C GLY A 12 19.07 -1.83 -1.71
N SER A 13 18.01 -1.15 -1.27
CA SER A 13 16.69 -1.72 -1.04
C SER A 13 15.79 -1.56 -2.26
N LYS A 14 14.80 -2.46 -2.42
CA LYS A 14 13.76 -2.37 -3.45
C LYS A 14 12.47 -1.82 -2.83
N TYR A 15 11.91 -0.79 -3.45
CA TYR A 15 10.66 -0.16 -3.03
C TYR A 15 9.62 -0.28 -4.14
N LEU A 16 8.39 -0.62 -3.76
CA LEU A 16 7.22 -0.43 -4.63
C LEU A 16 6.70 0.97 -4.38
N LEU A 17 6.75 1.81 -5.41
CA LEU A 17 6.24 3.18 -5.33
C LEU A 17 4.77 3.19 -5.73
N ILE A 18 3.93 3.84 -4.91
CA ILE A 18 2.53 4.07 -5.22
C ILE A 18 2.46 5.33 -6.09
N PRO A 19 1.93 5.27 -7.32
CA PRO A 19 1.74 6.45 -8.16
C PRO A 19 0.88 7.51 -7.45
N LYS A 20 1.20 8.79 -7.64
CA LYS A 20 0.52 9.90 -6.96
C LYS A 20 -1.00 9.86 -7.13
N ASP A 21 -1.47 9.57 -8.35
CA ASP A 21 -2.90 9.51 -8.66
C ASP A 21 -3.59 8.34 -7.92
N LEU A 22 -2.88 7.23 -7.73
CA LEU A 22 -3.37 6.09 -6.96
C LEU A 22 -3.37 6.37 -5.46
N ALA A 23 -2.34 7.04 -4.95
CA ALA A 23 -2.30 7.47 -3.56
C ALA A 23 -3.46 8.43 -3.23
N GLN A 24 -3.77 9.37 -4.14
CA GLN A 24 -4.93 10.25 -4.01
C GLN A 24 -6.25 9.47 -4.03
N LEU A 25 -6.41 8.54 -4.97
CA LEU A 25 -7.63 7.72 -5.08
C LEU A 25 -7.87 6.85 -3.84
N LEU A 26 -6.79 6.38 -3.20
CA LEU A 26 -6.84 5.51 -2.03
C LEU A 26 -6.73 6.27 -0.70
N GLU A 27 -6.72 7.61 -0.73
CA GLU A 27 -6.56 8.47 0.45
C GLU A 27 -5.33 8.09 1.31
N ILE A 28 -4.23 7.73 0.64
CA ILE A 28 -2.95 7.43 1.28
C ILE A 28 -2.16 8.72 1.40
N ASP A 29 -1.83 9.10 2.63
CA ASP A 29 -0.92 10.20 2.93
C ASP A 29 0.29 9.73 3.74
N ASP A 30 1.14 10.69 4.13
CA ASP A 30 2.40 10.43 4.85
C ASP A 30 2.18 9.83 6.25
N GLU A 31 0.95 9.88 6.79
CA GLU A 31 0.58 9.29 8.08
C GLU A 31 -0.16 7.96 7.94
N SER A 32 -0.50 7.55 6.72
CA SER A 32 -1.22 6.29 6.47
C SER A 32 -0.35 5.08 6.77
N ILE A 33 -0.89 4.16 7.57
CA ILE A 33 -0.24 2.89 7.91
C ILE A 33 -0.85 1.78 7.06
N LEU A 34 -0.02 1.14 6.23
CA LEU A 34 -0.39 -0.03 5.44
C LEU A 34 0.22 -1.29 6.06
N ASN A 35 -0.59 -2.33 6.17
CA ASN A 35 -0.12 -3.66 6.55
C ASN A 35 0.21 -4.46 5.29
N LEU A 36 1.42 -5.02 5.23
CA LEU A 36 1.83 -5.95 4.18
C LEU A 36 1.64 -7.39 4.67
N THR A 37 0.78 -8.14 3.97
CA THR A 37 0.64 -9.59 4.13
C THR A 37 1.23 -10.29 2.91
N ILE A 38 1.95 -11.39 3.14
CA ILE A 38 2.46 -12.25 2.08
C ILE A 38 1.57 -13.49 2.05
N GLU A 39 0.92 -13.72 0.91
CA GLU A 39 0.10 -14.89 0.65
C GLU A 39 0.81 -15.79 -0.35
N ASP A 40 0.82 -17.09 -0.08
CA ASP A 40 1.27 -18.08 -1.06
C ASP A 40 0.13 -18.40 -2.03
N THR A 41 0.46 -18.51 -3.31
CA THR A 41 -0.48 -18.85 -4.39
C THR A 41 0.14 -19.95 -5.27
N ASP A 42 -0.69 -20.63 -6.06
CA ASP A 42 -0.23 -21.70 -6.98
C ASP A 42 0.82 -21.25 -8.00
N LYS A 43 0.99 -19.93 -8.20
CA LYS A 43 1.88 -19.32 -9.19
C LYS A 43 2.99 -18.47 -8.56
N GLY A 44 3.16 -18.53 -7.24
CA GLY A 44 4.19 -17.78 -6.50
C GLY A 44 3.61 -17.00 -5.32
N GLN A 45 4.23 -15.89 -4.95
CA GLN A 45 3.83 -15.08 -3.80
C GLN A 45 3.00 -13.87 -4.21
N ARG A 46 2.00 -13.55 -3.41
CA ARG A 46 1.17 -12.35 -3.55
C ARG A 46 1.42 -11.43 -2.35
N LEU A 47 1.74 -10.18 -2.64
CA LEU A 47 1.84 -9.12 -1.64
C LEU A 47 0.50 -8.40 -1.57
N VAL A 48 -0.12 -8.40 -0.38
CA VAL A 48 -1.40 -7.73 -0.12
C VAL A 48 -1.15 -6.58 0.83
N TYR A 49 -1.47 -5.37 0.37
CA TYR A 49 -1.43 -4.16 1.20
C TYR A 49 -2.84 -3.81 1.66
N SER A 50 -3.04 -3.77 2.97
CA SER A 50 -4.31 -3.35 3.58
C SER A 50 -4.12 -2.02 4.29
N ILE A 51 -4.90 -1.02 3.90
CA ILE A 51 -4.93 0.28 4.55
C ILE A 51 -5.67 0.09 5.88
N ARG A 52 -5.05 0.47 7.01
CA ARG A 52 -5.81 0.62 8.25
C ARG A 52 -6.69 1.85 8.07
N GLU A 53 -8.01 1.69 8.15
CA GLU A 53 -8.89 2.83 8.31
C GLU A 53 -8.33 3.70 9.43
N LYS A 54 -8.07 4.98 9.13
CA LYS A 54 -7.83 5.97 10.19
C LYS A 54 -9.05 5.84 11.07
N SER A 55 -8.84 5.45 12.34
CA SER A 55 -9.89 5.54 13.33
C SER A 55 -10.31 7.01 13.34
N ASN A 56 -11.36 7.34 12.62
CA ASN A 56 -12.06 8.59 12.83
C ASN A 56 -12.47 8.50 14.29
N LYS A 57 -11.70 9.19 15.16
CA LYS A 57 -12.25 9.70 16.40
C LYS A 57 -13.29 10.72 15.99
N SER A 58 -14.44 10.24 15.52
CA SER A 58 -15.72 10.89 15.76
C SER A 58 -16.06 10.57 17.21
N ALA A 59 -15.28 11.15 18.12
CA ALA A 59 -15.65 11.33 19.49
C ALA A 59 -16.04 12.81 19.60
N GLU A 60 -17.27 13.03 20.09
CA GLU A 60 -17.82 14.29 20.63
C GLU A 60 -18.28 15.30 19.55
N ASN A 61 -19.56 15.70 19.44
CA ASN A 61 -20.69 15.75 20.39
C ASN A 61 -22.02 15.33 19.76
#